data_AF-A0A840TU89-F1
#
_entry.id   AF-A0A840TU89-F1
#
_cell.length_a   1.000
_cell.length_b   1.000
_cell.length_c   1.000
_cell.angle_alpha   90.00
_cell.angle_beta   90.00
_cell.angle_gamma   90.00
#
_symmetry.space_group_name_H-M   'P 1'
#
loop_
_entity.id
_entity.type
_entity.pdbx_description
1 polymer ?
#
loop_
_entity_poly.entity_id
_entity_poly.type
_entity_poly.pdbx_seq_one_letter_code
_entity_poly.pdbx_strand_id
1 'polypeptide(L)' 'MKHIGIGLLCGMIGFVAIALLAYFLIHKFSSNTHDRSVEAAMSSIFFYGPVGFIIAFIIGYLWSKNIL' A
#
# COMPACT_ATOMS: atom_id res chain seq x y z
N MET A 1 -3.70 -17.28 15.98
CA MET A 1 -4.38 -16.58 14.87
C MET A 1 -4.54 -15.07 15.09
N LYS A 2 -4.67 -14.56 16.34
CA LYS A 2 -4.83 -13.11 16.64
C LYS A 2 -3.81 -12.19 15.92
N HIS A 3 -2.52 -12.52 15.96
CA HIS A 3 -1.47 -11.70 15.36
C HIS A 3 -1.54 -11.64 13.83
N ILE A 4 -1.93 -12.75 13.18
CA ILE A 4 -2.12 -12.78 11.72
C ILE A 4 -3.31 -11.90 11.34
N GLY A 5 -4.39 -11.92 12.12
CA GLY A 5 -5.54 -11.03 11.91
C GLY A 5 -5.18 -9.55 12.04
N ILE A 6 -4.39 -9.18 13.05
CA ILE A 6 -3.88 -7.81 13.21
C ILE A 6 -2.97 -7.43 12.04
N GLY A 7 -2.05 -8.32 11.65
CA GLY A 7 -1.21 -8.13 10.46
C GLY A 7 -2.02 -7.90 9.19
N LEU A 8 -3.07 -8.70 8.96
CA LEU A 8 -3.97 -8.56 7.80
C LEU A 8 -4.66 -7.18 7.78
N LEU A 9 -5.18 -6.74 8.92
CA LEU A 9 -5.81 -5.42 9.03
C LEU A 9 -4.80 -4.29 8.74
N CYS A 10 -3.61 -4.35 9.32
CA CYS A 10 -2.53 -3.41 9.02
C CYS A 10 -2.14 -3.44 7.55
N GLY A 11 -2.04 -4.63 6.95
CA GLY A 11 -1.78 -4.81 5.52
C GLY A 11 -2.83 -4.14 4.65
N MET A 12 -4.13 -4.35 4.92
CA MET A 12 -5.20 -3.70 4.17
C MET A 12 -5.15 -2.18 4.27
N ILE A 13 -4.86 -1.63 5.46
CA ILE A 13 -4.68 -0.19 5.65
C ILE A 13 -3.46 0.31 4.86
N GLY A 14 -2.34 -0.41 4.94
CA GLY A 14 -1.12 -0.10 4.20
C GLY A 14 -1.31 -0.11 2.69
N PHE A 15 -2.08 -1.07 2.17
CA PHE A 15 -2.45 -1.13 0.75
C PHE A 15 -3.13 0.15 0.31
N VAL A 16 -4.21 0.53 1.00
CA VAL A 16 -5.03 1.69 0.62
C VAL A 16 -4.23 2.98 0.77
N ALA A 17 -3.51 3.14 1.87
CA ALA A 17 -2.71 4.34 2.13
C ALA A 17 -1.62 4.54 1.07
N ILE A 18 -0.85 3.49 0.75
CA ILE A 18 0.23 3.57 -0.22
C ILE A 18 -0.31 3.68 -1.65
N ALA A 19 -1.40 2.99 -2.00
CA ALA A 19 -2.03 3.16 -3.31
C ALA A 19 -2.50 4.61 -3.54
N LEU A 20 -3.18 5.22 -2.56
CA LEU A 20 -3.62 6.61 -2.66
C LEU A 20 -2.45 7.58 -2.75
N LEU A 21 -1.41 7.38 -1.92
CA LEU A 21 -0.20 8.20 -1.96
C LEU A 21 0.52 8.07 -3.31
N ALA A 22 0.71 6.85 -3.82
CA ALA A 22 1.34 6.60 -5.10
C ALA A 22 0.55 7.21 -6.25
N TYR A 23 -0.78 7.08 -6.24
CA TYR A 23 -1.65 7.71 -7.24
C TYR A 23 -1.43 9.22 -7.30
N PHE A 24 -1.45 9.89 -6.14
CA PHE A 24 -1.22 11.33 -6.05
C PHE A 24 0.18 11.73 -6.54
N LEU A 25 1.22 11.01 -6.11
CA LEU A 25 2.60 11.30 -6.49
C LEU A 25 2.82 11.12 -8.00
N ILE A 26 2.33 10.03 -8.59
CA ILE A 26 2.43 9.79 -10.04
C ILE A 26 1.67 10.88 -10.80
N HIS A 27 0.47 11.23 -10.36
CA HIS A 27 -0.31 12.28 -11.02
C HIS A 27 0.39 13.66 -11.00
N LYS A 28 1.13 13.94 -9.92
CA LYS A 28 1.87 15.19 -9.72
C LYS A 28 3.19 15.25 -10.48
N PHE A 29 3.92 14.14 -10.55
CA PHE A 29 5.32 14.11 -10.99
C PHE A 29 5.58 13.35 -12.29
N SER A 30 4.64 12.55 -12.78
CA SER A 30 4.82 11.83 -14.05
C SER A 30 4.88 12.80 -15.24
N SER A 31 5.89 12.62 -16.08
CA SER A 31 6.05 13.35 -17.34
C SER A 31 5.13 12.85 -18.45
N ASN A 32 4.42 11.73 -18.25
CA ASN A 32 3.46 11.22 -19.20
C ASN A 32 2.29 12.22 -19.36
N THR A 33 2.07 12.69 -20.58
CA THR A 33 1.02 13.67 -20.93
C THR A 33 -0.16 13.04 -21.66
N HIS A 34 -0.01 11.82 -22.18
CA HIS A 34 -1.05 11.15 -22.95
C HIS A 34 -2.01 10.38 -22.03
N ASP A 35 -1.49 9.56 -21.10
CA ASP A 35 -2.31 8.62 -20.30
C ASP A 35 -1.93 8.57 -18.81
N ARG A 36 -1.62 9.74 -18.22
CA ARG A 36 -1.17 9.84 -16.82
C ARG A 36 -2.14 9.23 -15.81
N SER A 37 -3.44 9.39 -16.03
CA SER A 37 -4.47 8.86 -15.12
C SER A 37 -4.47 7.34 -15.08
N VAL A 38 -4.27 6.69 -16.23
CA VAL A 38 -4.22 5.24 -16.36
C VAL A 38 -2.92 4.70 -15.76
N GLU A 39 -1.78 5.33 -16.06
CA GLU A 39 -0.49 5.01 -15.41
C GLU A 39 -0.60 5.08 -13.89
N ALA A 40 -1.11 6.20 -13.36
CA ALA A 40 -1.29 6.39 -11.93
C ALA A 40 -2.19 5.31 -11.32
N ALA A 41 -3.33 4.97 -11.95
CA ALA A 41 -4.24 3.94 -11.46
C ALA A 41 -3.60 2.54 -11.47
N MET A 42 -2.96 2.16 -12.58
CA MET A 42 -2.41 0.82 -12.74
C MET A 42 -1.20 0.60 -11.82
N SER A 43 -0.26 1.55 -11.79
CA SER A 43 0.94 1.43 -10.94
C SER A 43 0.58 1.50 -9.46
N SER A 44 -0.35 2.37 -9.05
CA SER A 44 -0.75 2.48 -7.65
C SER A 44 -1.45 1.23 -7.12
N ILE A 45 -2.42 0.68 -7.86
CA ILE A 45 -3.24 -0.44 -7.39
C ILE A 45 -2.50 -1.78 -7.52
N PHE A 46 -1.77 -2.01 -8.61
CA PHE A 46 -1.20 -3.33 -8.90
C PHE A 46 0.27 -3.50 -8.48
N PHE A 47 0.97 -2.42 -8.14
CA PHE A 47 2.36 -2.50 -7.66
C PHE A 47 2.53 -1.87 -6.28
N TYR A 48 2.30 -0.56 -6.15
CA TYR A 48 2.58 0.14 -4.89
C TYR A 48 1.65 -0.28 -3.75
N GLY A 49 0.36 -0.50 -4.02
CA GLY A 49 -0.60 -1.03 -3.05
C GLY A 49 -0.15 -2.38 -2.46
N PRO A 50 0.11 -3.42 -3.28
CA PRO A 50 0.63 -4.70 -2.80
C PRO A 50 1.94 -4.59 -2.02
N VAL A 51 2.86 -3.72 -2.44
CA VAL A 51 4.09 -3.44 -1.67
C VAL A 51 3.76 -2.84 -0.30
N GLY A 52 2.85 -1.86 -0.25
CA GLY A 52 2.35 -1.27 0.99
C GLY A 52 1.68 -2.30 1.91
N PHE A 53 0.90 -3.22 1.35
CA PHE A 53 0.30 -4.34 2.07
C PHE A 53 1.36 -5.20 2.75
N ILE A 54 2.36 -5.66 2.00
CA ILE A 54 3.39 -6.58 2.51
C ILE A 54 4.16 -5.92 3.65
N ILE A 55 4.60 -4.67 3.45
CA ILE A 55 5.36 -3.93 4.47
C ILE A 55 4.50 -3.74 5.73
N ALA A 56 3.27 -3.26 5.60
CA ALA A 56 2.40 -3.00 6.75
C ALA A 56 1.95 -4.30 7.44
N PHE A 57 1.75 -5.39 6.69
CA PHE A 57 1.45 -6.70 7.26
C PHE A 57 2.60 -7.21 8.13
N ILE A 58 3.83 -7.15 7.62
CA ILE A 58 5.03 -7.59 8.37
C ILE A 58 5.19 -6.75 9.63
N ILE A 59 5.11 -5.42 9.50
CA ILE A 59 5.22 -4.51 10.65
C ILE A 59 4.12 -4.79 11.68
N GLY A 60 2.85 -4.88 11.24
CA GLY A 60 1.71 -5.12 12.14
C GLY A 60 1.79 -6.48 12.84
N TYR A 61 2.23 -7.52 12.13
CA TYR A 61 2.43 -8.85 12.71
C TYR A 61 3.55 -8.86 13.77
N LEU A 62 4.70 -8.26 13.46
CA LEU A 62 5.84 -8.18 14.39
C LEU A 62 5.50 -7.31 15.60
N TRP A 63 4.88 -6.15 15.38
CA TRP A 63 4.42 -5.27 16.44
C TRP A 63 3.42 -5.98 17.37
N SER A 64 2.45 -6.69 16.80
CA SER A 64 1.48 -7.46 17.57
C SER A 64 2.13 -8.57 18.38
N LYS A 65 3.19 -9.21 17.89
CA LYS A 65 3.90 -10.25 18.65
C LYS A 65 4.76 -9.71 19.80
N ASN A 66 5.29 -8.51 19.64
CA ASN A 66 6.21 -7.94 20.62
C ASN A 66 5.48 -7.25 21.78
N ILE A 67 4.17 -6.99 21.64
CA ILE A 67 3.39 -6.19 22.60
C ILE A 67 2.22 -6.95 23.26
N LEU A 68 1.72 -8.04 22.67
CA LEU A 68 0.54 -8.83 23.10
C LEU A 68 0.83 -10.33 23.24
#